data_AF-A0A511J2C5-F1
#
_entry.id   AF-A0A511J2C5-F1
#
_cell.length_a   1.000
_cell.length_b   1.000
_cell.length_c   1.000
_cell.angle_alpha   90.00
_cell.angle_beta   90.00
_cell.angle_gamma   90.00
#
_symmetry.space_group_name_H-M   'P 1'
#
loop_
_entity.id
_entity.type
_entity.pdbx_description
1 polymer ?
#
loop_
_entity_poly.entity_id
_entity_poly.type
_entity_poly.pdbx_seq_one_letter_code
_entity_poly.pdbx_strand_id
1 'polypeptide(L)' 'MMYTTAFFIILMGILFLCSTIYFFLDNYKKNIIGQENKGILFINIILLISSMVLLILGIVYYIVVNQQL' A
#
# COMPACT_ATOMS: atom_id res chain seq x y z
N MET A 1 -13.23 -20.08 -2.56
CA MET A 1 -12.92 -18.91 -3.44
C MET A 1 -13.14 -17.55 -2.77
N MET A 2 -13.90 -17.42 -1.67
CA MET A 2 -14.07 -16.11 -1.01
C MET A 2 -12.81 -15.66 -0.25
N TYR A 3 -12.17 -16.55 0.52
CA TYR A 3 -10.91 -16.22 1.21
C TYR A 3 -9.74 -15.88 0.27
N THR A 4 -9.70 -16.46 -0.94
CA THR A 4 -8.68 -16.14 -1.95
C THR A 4 -8.77 -14.68 -2.40
N THR A 5 -9.98 -14.11 -2.48
CA THR A 5 -10.17 -12.69 -2.79
C THR A 5 -9.64 -11.80 -1.67
N ALA A 6 -9.93 -12.16 -0.40
CA ALA A 6 -9.40 -11.45 0.77
C ALA A 6 -7.86 -11.44 0.77
N PHE A 7 -7.27 -12.62 0.55
CA PHE A 7 -5.82 -12.79 0.51
C PHE A 7 -5.19 -11.96 -0.63
N PHE A 8 -5.81 -11.94 -1.81
CA PHE A 8 -5.31 -11.17 -2.94
C PHE A 8 -5.33 -9.66 -2.67
N ILE A 9 -6.41 -9.15 -2.06
CA ILE A 9 -6.52 -7.73 -1.67
C ILE A 9 -5.44 -7.36 -0.65
N ILE A 10 -5.24 -8.18 0.38
CA ILE A 10 -4.21 -7.98 1.39
C ILE A 10 -2.82 -8.00 0.75
N LEU A 11 -2.55 -8.98 -0.12
CA LEU A 11 -1.27 -9.11 -0.82
C LEU A 11 -0.95 -7.86 -1.65
N MET A 12 -1.93 -7.34 -2.39
CA MET A 12 -1.77 -6.09 -3.15
C MET A 12 -1.52 -4.88 -2.24
N GLY A 13 -2.21 -4.79 -1.11
CA GLY A 13 -1.95 -3.77 -0.08
C GLY A 13 -0.51 -3.81 0.43
N ILE A 14 0.02 -5.01 0.71
CA ILE A 14 1.42 -5.20 1.15
C ILE A 14 2.41 -4.80 0.05
N LEU A 15 2.17 -5.20 -1.20
CA LEU A 15 3.04 -4.84 -2.33
C LEU A 15 3.09 -3.32 -2.54
N PHE A 16 1.94 -2.65 -2.42
CA PHE A 16 1.88 -1.19 -2.49
C PHE A 16 2.65 -0.58 -1.33
N LEU A 17 2.47 -1.07 -0.09
CA LEU A 17 3.22 -0.60 1.07
C LEU A 17 4.75 -0.73 0.87
N CYS A 18 5.23 -1.87 0.38
CA CYS A 18 6.65 -2.07 0.06
C CYS A 18 7.15 -1.06 -0.98
N SER A 19 6.37 -0.82 -2.03
CA SER A 19 6.69 0.17 -3.06
C SER A 19 6.77 1.59 -2.48
N THR A 20 5.84 1.91 -1.57
CA THR A 20 5.80 3.21 -0.89
C THR A 20 7.05 3.45 -0.03
N ILE A 21 7.49 2.41 0.71
CA ILE A 21 8.73 2.46 1.51
C ILE A 21 9.94 2.67 0.59
N TYR A 22 10.01 1.94 -0.53
CA TYR A 22 11.07 2.10 -1.50
C TYR A 22 11.14 3.53 -2.07
N PHE A 23 10.01 4.08 -2.53
CA PHE A 23 9.95 5.46 -3.04
C PHE A 23 10.26 6.50 -1.97
N PHE A 24 9.86 6.25 -0.72
CA PHE A 24 10.20 7.12 0.40
C PHE A 24 11.71 7.19 0.62
N LEU A 25 12.38 6.04 0.65
CA LEU A 25 13.84 5.96 0.80
C LEU A 25 14.59 6.58 -0.38
N ASP A 26 14.12 6.36 -1.61
CA ASP A 26 14.71 6.97 -2.81
C ASP A 26 14.56 8.50 -2.79
N ASN A 27 13.38 9.02 -2.43
CA ASN A 27 13.18 10.46 -2.24
C ASN A 27 14.05 11.03 -1.12
N TYR A 28 14.20 10.31 -0.01
CA TYR A 28 15.04 10.75 1.10
C TYR A 28 16.51 10.87 0.66
N LYS A 29 17.03 9.88 -0.08
CA LYS A 29 18.37 9.92 -0.67
C LYS A 29 18.53 11.12 -1.61
N LYS A 30 17.55 11.34 -2.50
CA LYS A 30 17.56 12.46 -3.45
C LYS A 30 17.52 13.82 -2.77
N ASN A 31 16.78 13.94 -1.67
CA ASN A 31 16.74 15.15 -0.86
C ASN A 31 18.12 15.50 -0.28
N ILE A 32 18.85 14.51 0.25
CA ILE A 32 20.21 14.71 0.77
C ILE A 32 21.18 15.20 -0.32
N ILE A 33 21.01 14.73 -1.57
CA ILE A 33 21.86 15.09 -2.71
C ILE A 33 21.39 16.43 -3.36
N GLY A 34 20.33 17.06 -2.85
CA GLY A 34 19.79 18.32 -3.38
C GLY A 34 19.01 18.17 -4.69
N GLN A 35 18.61 16.95 -5.07
CA GLN A 35 17.83 16.65 -6.26
C GLN A 35 16.36 16.36 -5.90
N GLU A 36 15.68 17.32 -5.27
CA GLU A 36 14.29 17.15 -4.87
C GLU A 36 13.37 16.91 -6.08
N ASN A 37 12.54 15.86 -5.99
CA ASN A 37 11.47 15.61 -6.95
C ASN A 37 10.12 15.54 -6.23
N LYS A 38 9.43 16.70 -6.18
CA LYS A 38 8.12 16.85 -5.53
C LYS A 38 7.03 15.98 -6.17
N GLY A 39 7.15 15.64 -7.45
CA GLY A 39 6.19 14.78 -8.15
C GLY A 39 6.20 13.34 -7.62
N ILE A 40 7.38 12.77 -7.36
CA ILE A 40 7.51 11.43 -6.79
C ILE A 40 6.93 11.39 -5.37
N LEU A 41 7.09 12.47 -4.61
CA LEU A 41 6.54 12.57 -3.26
C LEU A 41 5.00 12.51 -3.24
N PHE A 42 4.36 13.19 -4.19
CA PHE A 42 2.90 13.15 -4.33
C PHE A 42 2.38 11.76 -4.74
N ILE A 43 3.05 11.11 -5.71
CA ILE A 43 2.73 9.73 -6.11
C ILE A 43 2.88 8.80 -4.90
N ASN A 44 3.92 8.98 -4.10
CA ASN A 44 4.18 8.16 -2.93
C ASN A 44 3.06 8.30 -1.87
N ILE A 45 2.57 9.52 -1.61
CA ILE A 45 1.46 9.75 -0.69
C ILE A 45 0.18 9.05 -1.18
N ILE A 46 -0.13 9.13 -2.47
CA ILE A 46 -1.28 8.42 -3.05
C ILE A 46 -1.12 6.91 -2.89
N LEU A 47 0.07 6.37 -3.17
CA LEU A 47 0.37 4.95 -3.01
C LEU A 47 0.19 4.50 -1.55
N LEU A 48 0.64 5.32 -0.60
CA LEU A 48 0.47 5.06 0.82
C LEU A 48 -1.00 4.96 1.21
N ILE A 49 -1.81 5.95 0.81
CA ILE A 49 -3.25 5.98 1.11
C ILE A 49 -3.93 4.76 0.49
N SER A 50 -3.62 4.44 -0.77
CA SER A 50 -4.15 3.26 -1.45
C SER A 50 -3.78 1.96 -0.73
N SER A 51 -2.53 1.81 -0.28
CA SER A 51 -2.08 0.63 0.48
C SER A 51 -2.86 0.45 1.78
N MET A 52 -3.11 1.54 2.52
CA MET A 52 -3.87 1.50 3.77
C MET A 52 -5.32 1.10 3.53
N VAL A 53 -5.96 1.67 2.51
CA VAL A 53 -7.34 1.34 2.14
C VAL A 53 -7.47 -0.13 1.74
N LEU A 54 -6.54 -0.64 0.92
CA LEU A 54 -6.54 -2.06 0.52
C LEU A 54 -6.36 -2.99 1.70
N LEU A 55 -5.43 -2.70 2.62
CA LEU A 55 -5.23 -3.51 3.81
C LEU A 55 -6.48 -3.53 4.71
N ILE A 56 -7.08 -2.38 4.97
CA ILE A 56 -8.31 -2.28 5.77
C ILE A 56 -9.44 -3.06 5.10
N LEU A 57 -9.68 -2.84 3.81
CA LEU A 57 -10.73 -3.54 3.06
C LEU A 57 -10.50 -5.05 3.02
N GLY A 58 -9.25 -5.49 2.82
CA GLY A 58 -8.90 -6.90 2.81
C GLY A 58 -9.16 -7.58 4.16
N ILE A 59 -8.80 -6.92 5.27
CA ILE A 59 -9.06 -7.41 6.63
C ILE A 59 -10.57 -7.44 6.93
N VAL A 60 -11.29 -6.35 6.65
CA VAL A 60 -12.75 -6.28 6.86
C VAL A 60 -13.45 -7.37 6.05
N TYR A 61 -13.10 -7.52 4.78
CA TYR A 61 -13.66 -8.55 3.91
C TYR A 61 -13.37 -9.96 4.44
N TYR A 62 -12.15 -10.23 4.92
CA TYR A 62 -11.81 -11.50 5.54
C TYR A 62 -12.71 -11.81 6.76
N ILE A 63 -12.92 -10.82 7.63
CA ILE A 63 -13.79 -10.97 8.83
C ILE A 63 -15.23 -11.26 8.41
N VAL A 64 -15.77 -10.51 7.45
CA VAL A 64 -17.16 -10.68 6.97
C VAL A 64 -17.36 -12.07 6.37
N VAL A 65 -16.44 -12.53 5.50
CA VAL A 65 -16.50 -13.87 4.93
C VAL A 65 -16.46 -14.92 6.04
N ASN A 66 -15.62 -14.73 7.05
CA ASN A 66 -15.49 -15.67 8.15
C ASN A 66 -16.70 -15.71 9.09
N GLN A 67 -17.53 -14.66 9.12
CA GLN A 67 -18.80 -14.63 9.86
C GLN A 67 -19.98 -15.17 9.05
N GLN A 68 -19.83 -15.33 7.73
CA GLN A 68 -20.87 -15.86 6.83
C GLN A 68 -20.77 -17.38 6.62
N LEU A 69 -19.69 -18.02 7.11
CA LEU A 69 -19.46 -19.47 7.11
C LEU A 69 -19.77 -20.06 8.49
#